data_AF-A0A9E1BDK7-F1
#
_entry.id   AF-A0A9E1BDK7-F1
#
_cell.length_a   1.000
_cell.length_b   1.000
_cell.length_c   1.000
_cell.angle_alpha   90.00
_cell.angle_beta   90.00
_cell.angle_gamma   90.00
#
_symmetry.space_group_name_H-M   'P 1'
#
loop_
_entity.id
_entity.type
_entity.pdbx_description
1 polymer ?
#
loop_
_entity_poly.entity_id
_entity_poly.type
_entity_poly.pdbx_seq_one_letter_code
_entity_poly.pdbx_strand_id
1 'polypeptide(L)'
;MELHSIEMLEELEDMIENGKKSLMSGRVSVDKNELLAIIDELKSILPDEIIQANEYYKDSRELRDATEHEADMIIAQANKEANDIVDKAQSDAEAIIADANSEADAIVKEAHHQQAELVAEHRITQIATERGNEIVNQASERAAEIKHATKKYLDDKLDYVADVLAKTYNEIETNKKSI
;
A
#
# COMPACT_ATOMS: atom_id res chain seq x y z
N MET A 1 -28.33 33.21 43.40
CA MET A 1 -27.84 33.96 44.57
C MET A 1 -28.83 35.08 44.75
N GLU A 2 -29.62 35.06 45.82
CA GLU A 2 -30.45 36.22 46.17
C GLU A 2 -29.50 37.31 46.66
N LEU A 3 -29.56 38.49 46.06
CA LEU A 3 -28.75 39.65 46.42
C LEU A 3 -29.56 40.46 47.42
N HIS A 4 -29.50 40.05 48.68
CA HIS A 4 -30.32 40.63 49.75
C HIS A 4 -29.94 42.09 49.98
N SER A 5 -28.66 42.45 49.77
CA SER A 5 -28.25 43.84 49.80
C SER A 5 -28.88 44.71 48.72
N ILE A 6 -29.26 44.16 47.55
CA ILE A 6 -29.98 44.92 46.51
C ILE A 6 -31.40 45.21 46.96
N GLU A 7 -32.11 44.23 47.53
CA GLU A 7 -33.47 44.43 48.05
C GLU A 7 -33.50 45.52 49.11
N MET A 8 -32.49 45.55 49.99
CA MET A 8 -32.34 46.58 51.02
C MET A 8 -31.96 47.97 50.46
N LEU A 9 -31.19 48.02 49.37
CA LEU A 9 -30.89 49.28 48.67
C LEU A 9 -32.13 49.82 47.96
N GLU A 10 -32.95 48.95 47.38
CA GLU A 10 -34.24 49.32 46.78
C GLU A 10 -35.21 49.86 47.86
N GLU A 11 -35.22 49.26 49.06
CA GLU A 11 -35.99 49.78 50.20
C GLU A 11 -35.53 51.17 50.64
N LEU A 12 -34.21 51.41 50.72
CA LEU A 12 -33.67 52.75 50.97
C LEU A 12 -34.04 53.76 49.89
N GLU A 13 -34.01 53.35 48.63
CA GLU A 13 -34.37 54.19 47.49
C GLU A 13 -35.86 54.58 47.58
N ASP A 14 -36.75 53.63 47.88
CA ASP A 14 -38.18 53.86 48.04
C ASP A 14 -38.49 54.83 49.20
N MET A 15 -37.79 54.68 50.34
CA MET A 15 -37.90 55.62 51.47
C MET A 15 -37.54 57.07 51.08
N ILE A 16 -36.61 57.25 50.15
CA ILE A 16 -36.16 58.57 49.69
C ILE A 16 -37.10 59.12 48.61
N GLU A 17 -37.53 58.30 47.66
CA GLU A 17 -38.38 58.72 46.54
C GLU A 17 -39.82 58.99 46.97
N ASN A 18 -40.38 58.10 47.80
CA ASN A 18 -41.78 58.12 48.23
C ASN A 18 -41.98 58.65 49.66
N GLY A 19 -40.90 59.06 50.33
CA GLY A 19 -40.95 59.62 51.68
C GLY A 19 -41.72 60.94 51.81
N LYS A 20 -42.16 61.23 53.04
CA LYS A 20 -43.02 62.39 53.33
C LYS A 20 -42.30 63.72 53.07
N LYS A 21 -42.74 64.46 52.04
CA LYS A 21 -42.17 65.76 51.68
C LYS A 21 -42.56 66.86 52.69
N SER A 22 -41.56 67.59 53.16
CA SER A 22 -41.72 68.75 54.03
C SER A 22 -42.11 69.98 53.22
N LEU A 23 -43.31 70.53 53.48
CA LEU A 23 -43.90 71.66 52.75
C LEU A 23 -43.12 72.98 52.91
N MET A 24 -42.28 73.12 53.94
CA MET A 24 -41.54 74.37 54.22
C MET A 24 -40.08 74.35 53.76
N SER A 25 -39.51 73.17 53.51
CA SER A 25 -38.07 73.03 53.21
C SER A 25 -37.76 72.29 51.92
N GLY A 26 -38.76 71.67 51.28
CA GLY A 26 -38.57 70.83 50.09
C GLY A 26 -37.81 69.52 50.36
N ARG A 27 -37.53 69.20 51.63
CA ARG A 27 -36.80 68.00 52.06
C ARG A 27 -37.75 66.82 52.22
N VAL A 28 -37.25 65.61 51.99
CA VAL A 28 -37.93 64.37 52.35
C VAL A 28 -37.65 64.05 53.82
N SER A 29 -38.68 63.72 54.59
CA SER A 29 -38.57 63.28 55.97
C SER A 29 -38.60 61.75 56.01
N VAL A 30 -37.58 61.17 56.63
CA VAL A 30 -37.41 59.71 56.81
C VAL A 30 -37.37 59.38 58.30
N ASP A 31 -37.87 58.19 58.67
CA ASP A 31 -37.72 57.70 60.04
C ASP A 31 -36.24 57.33 60.27
N LYS A 32 -35.65 57.96 61.27
CA LYS A 32 -34.23 57.77 61.59
C LYS A 32 -33.93 56.35 62.04
N ASN A 33 -34.83 55.70 62.79
CA ASN A 33 -34.60 54.37 63.33
C ASN A 33 -34.69 53.31 62.23
N GLU A 34 -35.68 53.44 61.34
CA GLU A 34 -35.86 52.57 60.17
C GLU A 34 -34.67 52.67 59.20
N LEU A 35 -34.27 53.91 58.87
CA LEU A 35 -33.09 54.17 58.03
C LEU A 35 -31.80 53.58 58.62
N LEU A 36 -31.58 53.74 59.94
CA LEU A 36 -30.39 53.19 60.58
C LEU A 36 -30.41 51.66 60.63
N ALA A 37 -31.59 51.04 60.81
CA ALA A 37 -31.72 49.58 60.79
C ALA A 37 -31.31 49.00 59.42
N ILE A 38 -31.83 49.57 58.33
CA ILE A 38 -31.49 49.15 56.97
C ILE A 38 -29.99 49.36 56.69
N ILE A 39 -29.41 50.48 57.11
CA ILE A 39 -27.97 50.73 56.96
C ILE A 39 -27.12 49.72 57.74
N ASP A 40 -27.52 49.37 58.96
CA ASP A 40 -26.76 48.45 59.80
C ASP A 40 -26.83 47.01 59.28
N GLU A 41 -27.98 46.60 58.75
CA GLU A 41 -28.15 45.29 58.12
C GLU A 41 -27.44 45.22 56.74
N LEU A 42 -27.47 46.29 55.93
CA LEU A 42 -26.64 46.41 54.72
C LEU A 42 -25.15 46.26 55.03
N LYS A 43 -24.66 46.94 56.08
CA LYS A 43 -23.26 46.80 56.52
C LYS A 43 -22.93 45.39 56.99
N SER A 44 -23.91 44.67 57.51
CA SER A 44 -23.73 43.29 57.96
C SER A 44 -23.65 42.31 56.79
N ILE A 45 -24.44 42.51 55.73
CA ILE A 45 -24.65 41.52 54.66
C ILE A 45 -23.77 41.79 53.43
N LEU A 46 -23.58 43.06 53.05
CA LEU A 46 -22.79 43.45 51.87
C LEU A 46 -21.37 42.86 51.83
N PRO A 47 -20.59 42.82 52.93
CA PRO A 47 -19.24 42.27 52.89
C PRO A 47 -19.22 40.80 52.47
N ASP A 48 -20.13 40.01 53.03
CA ASP A 48 -20.21 38.57 52.76
C ASP A 48 -20.68 38.30 51.33
N GLU A 49 -21.64 39.07 50.81
CA GLU A 49 -22.07 38.98 49.42
C GLU A 49 -20.95 39.33 48.42
N ILE A 50 -20.14 40.37 48.72
CA ILE A 50 -18.99 40.75 47.89
C ILE A 50 -17.91 39.66 47.91
N ILE A 51 -17.64 39.06 49.07
CA ILE A 51 -16.67 37.96 49.20
C ILE A 51 -17.15 36.76 48.37
N GLN A 52 -18.41 36.34 48.54
CA GLN A 52 -18.99 35.22 47.79
C GLN A 52 -18.97 35.46 46.27
N ALA A 53 -19.30 36.66 45.82
CA ALA A 53 -19.23 37.00 44.40
C ALA A 53 -17.80 36.89 43.87
N ASN A 54 -16.81 37.41 44.60
CA ASN A 54 -15.40 37.32 44.20
C ASN A 54 -14.87 35.88 44.18
N GLU A 55 -15.26 35.06 45.15
CA GLU A 55 -14.92 33.62 45.17
C GLU A 55 -15.52 32.91 43.95
N TYR A 56 -16.81 33.14 43.66
CA TYR A 56 -17.44 32.59 42.46
C TYR A 56 -16.72 33.01 41.17
N TYR A 57 -16.33 34.28 41.04
CA TYR A 57 -15.59 34.77 39.87
C TYR A 57 -14.21 34.13 39.75
N LYS A 58 -13.52 33.93 40.88
CA LYS A 58 -12.22 33.26 40.92
C LYS A 58 -12.37 31.81 40.47
N ASP A 59 -13.30 31.07 41.07
CA ASP A 59 -13.56 29.67 40.74
C ASP A 59 -13.98 29.52 39.27
N SER A 60 -14.82 30.42 38.77
CA SER A 60 -15.26 30.42 37.37
C SER A 60 -14.09 30.69 36.40
N ARG A 61 -13.17 31.58 36.77
CA ARG A 61 -11.96 31.85 35.96
C ARG A 61 -11.04 30.64 35.95
N GLU A 62 -10.75 30.07 37.12
CA GLU A 62 -9.88 28.89 37.24
C GLU A 62 -10.43 27.70 36.47
N LEU A 63 -11.75 27.47 36.54
CA LEU A 63 -12.42 26.46 35.75
C LEU A 63 -12.24 26.73 34.25
N ARG A 64 -12.46 27.97 33.80
CA ARG A 64 -12.33 28.31 32.38
C ARG A 64 -10.91 28.08 31.87
N ASP A 65 -9.91 28.56 32.62
CA ASP A 65 -8.50 28.39 32.26
C ASP A 65 -8.13 26.89 32.21
N ALA A 66 -8.62 26.07 33.14
CA ALA A 66 -8.42 24.63 33.12
C ALA A 66 -9.08 23.96 31.89
N THR A 67 -10.31 24.36 31.56
CA THR A 67 -11.03 23.81 30.38
C THR A 67 -10.40 24.24 29.06
N GLU A 68 -9.89 25.47 28.97
CA GLU A 68 -9.16 25.95 27.79
C GLU A 68 -7.87 25.13 27.60
N HIS A 69 -7.12 24.93 28.69
CA HIS A 69 -5.91 24.11 28.64
C HIS A 69 -6.19 22.65 28.26
N GLU A 70 -7.25 22.06 28.81
CA GLU A 70 -7.66 20.70 28.47
C GLU A 70 -8.07 20.58 27.00
N ALA A 71 -8.83 21.54 26.47
CA ALA A 71 -9.22 21.57 25.07
C ALA A 71 -8.00 21.67 24.13
N ASP A 72 -7.04 22.54 24.46
CA ASP A 72 -5.80 22.68 23.70
C ASP A 72 -5.00 21.37 23.69
N MET A 73 -4.92 20.69 24.85
CA MET A 73 -4.23 19.40 24.97
C MET A 73 -4.92 18.30 24.14
N ILE A 74 -6.25 18.25 24.14
CA ILE A 74 -7.01 17.29 23.31
C ILE A 74 -6.74 17.52 21.83
N ILE A 75 -6.79 18.78 21.37
CA ILE A 75 -6.53 19.12 19.97
C ILE A 75 -5.09 18.80 19.59
N ALA A 76 -4.12 19.14 20.44
CA ALA A 76 -2.71 18.85 20.20
C ALA A 76 -2.47 17.33 20.10
N GLN A 77 -3.07 16.55 21.01
CA GLN A 77 -2.96 15.09 21.00
C GLN A 77 -3.64 14.48 19.77
N ALA A 78 -4.85 14.92 19.41
CA ALA A 78 -5.56 14.45 18.22
C ALA A 78 -4.78 14.75 16.93
N ASN A 79 -4.19 15.94 16.82
CA ASN A 79 -3.34 16.30 15.68
C ASN A 79 -2.08 15.45 15.61
N LYS A 80 -1.45 15.17 16.75
CA LYS A 80 -0.28 14.29 16.82
C LYS A 80 -0.63 12.88 16.38
N GLU A 81 -1.70 12.30 16.91
CA GLU A 81 -2.15 10.96 16.53
C GLU A 81 -2.52 10.88 15.05
N ALA A 82 -3.18 11.91 14.50
CA ALA A 82 -3.50 11.98 13.08
C ALA A 82 -2.23 11.98 12.21
N ASN A 83 -1.22 12.77 12.58
CA ASN A 83 0.05 12.79 11.88
C ASN A 83 0.77 11.43 11.97
N ASP A 84 0.84 10.83 13.16
CA ASP A 84 1.48 9.52 13.36
C ASP A 84 0.81 8.42 12.51
N ILE A 85 -0.53 8.47 12.37
CA ILE A 85 -1.28 7.54 11.51
C ILE A 85 -0.93 7.75 10.04
N VAL A 86 -0.88 9.00 9.58
CA VAL A 86 -0.57 9.34 8.19
C VAL A 86 0.87 8.90 7.86
N ASP A 87 1.83 9.21 8.72
CA ASP A 87 3.23 8.85 8.53
C ASP A 87 3.40 7.33 8.47
N LYS A 88 2.73 6.60 9.37
CA LYS A 88 2.74 5.13 9.36
C LYS A 88 2.11 4.57 8.09
N ALA A 89 0.94 5.06 7.69
CA ALA A 89 0.26 4.60 6.49
C ALA A 89 1.10 4.86 5.23
N GLN A 90 1.80 6.00 5.17
CA GLN A 90 2.71 6.31 4.07
C GLN A 90 3.91 5.35 4.05
N SER A 91 4.57 5.12 5.19
CA SER A 91 5.68 4.18 5.29
C SER A 91 5.27 2.75 4.92
N ASP A 92 4.09 2.30 5.36
CA ASP A 92 3.56 0.97 5.05
C ASP A 92 3.27 0.86 3.53
N ALA A 93 2.69 1.90 2.92
CA ALA A 93 2.43 1.93 1.49
C ALA A 93 3.73 1.90 0.65
N GLU A 94 4.75 2.67 1.05
CA GLU A 94 6.06 2.67 0.40
C GLU A 94 6.73 1.30 0.46
N ALA A 95 6.64 0.61 1.61
CA ALA A 95 7.16 -0.75 1.77
C ALA A 95 6.44 -1.75 0.86
N ILE A 96 5.11 -1.71 0.80
CA ILE A 96 4.30 -2.58 -0.07
C ILE A 96 4.69 -2.39 -1.54
N ILE A 97 4.87 -1.14 -1.99
CA ILE A 97 5.26 -0.84 -3.37
C ILE A 97 6.68 -1.36 -3.66
N ALA A 98 7.61 -1.17 -2.72
CA ALA A 98 8.98 -1.67 -2.88
C ALA A 98 9.02 -3.20 -2.99
N ASP A 99 8.29 -3.90 -2.13
CA ASP A 99 8.20 -5.36 -2.14
C ASP A 99 7.55 -5.86 -3.44
N ALA A 100 6.45 -5.25 -3.87
CA ALA A 100 5.76 -5.60 -5.11
C ALA A 100 6.66 -5.41 -6.35
N ASN A 101 7.44 -4.33 -6.40
CA ASN A 101 8.40 -4.11 -7.50
C ASN A 101 9.52 -5.14 -7.49
N SER A 102 10.06 -5.47 -6.31
CA SER A 102 11.10 -6.50 -6.15
C SER A 102 10.60 -7.88 -6.60
N GLU A 103 9.38 -8.25 -6.23
CA GLU A 103 8.76 -9.50 -6.65
C GLU A 103 8.48 -9.53 -8.16
N ALA A 104 7.99 -8.43 -8.73
CA ALA A 104 7.78 -8.30 -10.16
C ALA A 104 9.10 -8.48 -10.94
N ASP A 105 10.18 -7.83 -10.50
CA ASP A 105 11.51 -7.97 -11.11
C ASP A 105 12.02 -9.42 -11.03
N ALA A 106 11.80 -10.09 -9.90
CA ALA A 106 12.16 -11.50 -9.73
C ALA A 106 11.38 -12.41 -10.69
N ILE A 107 10.07 -12.21 -10.84
CA ILE A 107 9.22 -12.97 -11.76
C ILE A 107 9.68 -12.76 -13.21
N VAL A 108 9.94 -11.52 -13.62
CA VAL A 108 10.40 -11.21 -14.98
C VAL A 108 11.75 -11.87 -15.26
N LYS A 109 12.68 -11.81 -14.30
CA LYS A 109 13.99 -12.45 -14.42
C LYS A 109 13.89 -13.97 -14.56
N GLU A 110 13.03 -14.60 -13.76
CA GLU A 110 12.78 -16.04 -13.80
C GLU A 110 12.14 -16.45 -15.14
N ALA A 111 11.14 -15.70 -15.60
CA ALA A 111 10.49 -15.95 -16.89
C ALA A 111 11.49 -15.88 -18.05
N HIS A 112 12.40 -14.89 -18.04
CA HIS A 112 13.46 -14.81 -19.04
C HIS A 112 14.46 -15.96 -18.96
N HIS A 113 14.78 -16.43 -17.75
CA HIS A 113 15.65 -17.59 -17.57
C HIS A 113 15.02 -18.85 -18.19
N GLN A 114 13.77 -19.14 -17.84
CA GLN A 114 13.03 -20.28 -18.38
C GLN A 114 12.85 -20.19 -19.89
N GLN A 115 12.56 -19.00 -20.43
CA GLN A 115 12.49 -18.76 -21.87
C GLN A 115 13.82 -19.11 -22.56
N ALA A 116 14.95 -18.68 -21.99
CA ALA A 116 16.27 -18.95 -22.55
C ALA A 116 16.58 -20.46 -22.56
N GLU A 117 16.22 -21.18 -21.49
CA GLU A 117 16.36 -22.64 -21.42
C GLU A 117 15.52 -23.35 -22.47
N LEU A 118 14.22 -23.02 -22.58
CA LEU A 118 13.31 -23.61 -23.57
C LEU A 118 13.78 -23.39 -25.01
N VAL A 119 14.25 -22.18 -25.32
CA VAL A 119 14.80 -21.86 -26.65
C VAL A 119 16.07 -22.67 -26.92
N ALA A 120 16.95 -22.83 -25.93
CA ALA A 120 18.15 -23.63 -26.06
C ALA A 120 17.82 -25.12 -26.31
N GLU A 121 16.90 -25.68 -25.53
CA GLU A 121 16.45 -27.06 -25.67
C GLU A 121 15.85 -27.30 -27.06
N HIS A 122 14.93 -26.44 -27.51
CA HIS A 122 14.30 -26.57 -28.82
C HIS A 122 15.32 -26.54 -29.97
N ARG A 123 16.32 -25.65 -29.90
CA ARG A 123 17.39 -25.57 -30.90
C ARG A 123 18.24 -26.85 -30.95
N ILE A 124 18.55 -27.44 -29.80
CA ILE A 124 19.30 -28.70 -29.74
C ILE A 124 18.49 -29.82 -30.41
N THR A 125 17.20 -29.92 -30.13
CA THR A 125 16.33 -30.94 -30.75
C THR A 125 16.22 -30.75 -32.27
N GLN A 126 16.10 -29.51 -32.75
CA GLN A 126 16.08 -29.22 -34.19
C GLN A 126 17.38 -29.67 -34.87
N ILE A 127 18.54 -29.26 -34.35
CA ILE A 127 19.85 -29.63 -34.90
C ILE A 127 20.05 -31.15 -34.87
N ALA A 128 19.68 -31.82 -33.77
CA ALA A 128 19.78 -33.27 -33.67
C ALA A 128 18.91 -33.99 -34.72
N THR A 129 17.70 -33.47 -34.97
CA THR A 129 16.77 -34.00 -35.98
C THR A 129 17.31 -33.80 -37.39
N GLU A 130 17.78 -32.59 -37.72
CA GLU A 130 18.41 -32.29 -39.02
C GLU A 130 19.62 -33.19 -39.27
N ARG A 131 20.50 -33.33 -38.28
CA ARG A 131 21.68 -34.18 -38.39
C ARG A 131 21.32 -35.66 -38.53
N GLY A 132 20.30 -36.12 -37.82
CA GLY A 132 19.77 -37.48 -37.96
C GLY A 132 19.27 -37.76 -39.38
N ASN A 133 18.47 -36.85 -39.94
CA ASN A 133 17.98 -36.96 -41.32
C ASN A 133 19.12 -36.97 -42.33
N GLU A 134 20.13 -36.11 -42.16
CA GLU A 134 21.31 -36.07 -43.02
C GLU A 134 22.09 -37.39 -42.99
N ILE A 135 22.31 -37.97 -41.81
CA ILE A 135 22.99 -39.27 -41.66
C ILE A 135 22.21 -40.37 -42.37
N VAL A 136 20.89 -40.42 -42.20
CA VAL A 136 20.01 -41.42 -42.84
C VAL A 136 20.05 -41.28 -44.36
N ASN A 137 20.00 -40.04 -44.87
CA ASN A 137 20.09 -39.77 -46.30
C ASN A 137 21.44 -40.21 -46.87
N GLN A 138 22.55 -39.81 -46.24
CA GLN A 138 23.90 -40.21 -46.66
C GLN A 138 24.10 -41.73 -46.60
N ALA A 139 23.59 -42.39 -45.57
CA ALA A 139 23.65 -43.85 -45.45
C ALA A 139 22.84 -44.53 -46.57
N SER A 140 21.66 -44.01 -46.89
CA SER A 140 20.80 -44.53 -47.96
C SER A 140 21.42 -44.35 -49.34
N GLU A 141 22.03 -43.19 -49.60
CA GLU A 141 22.76 -42.89 -50.83
C GLU A 141 23.97 -43.83 -51.00
N ARG A 142 24.82 -43.93 -49.97
CA ARG A 142 25.96 -44.88 -49.97
C ARG A 142 25.51 -46.32 -50.16
N ALA A 143 24.41 -46.73 -49.54
CA ALA A 143 23.86 -48.07 -49.71
C ALA A 143 23.41 -48.32 -51.17
N ALA A 144 22.77 -47.32 -51.80
CA ALA A 144 22.39 -47.39 -53.20
C ALA A 144 23.62 -47.46 -54.13
N GLU A 145 24.66 -46.67 -53.85
CA GLU A 145 25.93 -46.70 -54.57
C GLU A 145 26.62 -48.06 -54.47
N ILE A 146 26.75 -48.61 -53.25
CA ILE A 146 27.36 -49.92 -53.01
C ILE A 146 26.57 -51.00 -53.74
N LYS A 147 25.24 -50.97 -53.68
CA LYS A 147 24.38 -51.92 -54.41
C LYS A 147 24.62 -51.85 -55.92
N HIS A 148 24.68 -50.63 -56.47
CA HIS A 148 24.94 -50.43 -57.90
C HIS A 148 26.35 -50.93 -58.29
N ALA A 149 27.37 -50.56 -57.52
CA ALA A 149 28.75 -51.00 -57.74
C ALA A 149 28.89 -52.52 -57.67
N THR A 150 28.21 -53.16 -56.71
CA THR A 150 28.21 -54.62 -56.54
C THR A 150 27.52 -55.32 -57.71
N LYS A 151 26.38 -54.78 -58.18
CA LYS A 151 25.68 -55.31 -59.36
C LYS A 151 26.58 -55.23 -60.60
N LYS A 152 27.16 -54.06 -60.86
CA LYS A 152 28.08 -53.87 -61.99
C LYS A 152 29.27 -54.84 -61.91
N TYR A 153 29.88 -54.98 -60.74
CA TYR A 153 30.98 -55.92 -60.54
C TYR A 153 30.56 -57.38 -60.80
N LEU A 154 29.36 -57.78 -60.36
CA LEU A 154 28.83 -59.12 -60.61
C LEU A 154 28.59 -59.35 -62.10
N ASP A 155 27.99 -58.39 -62.79
CA ASP A 155 27.76 -58.44 -64.25
C ASP A 155 29.12 -58.57 -64.98
N ASP A 156 30.10 -57.72 -64.68
CA ASP A 156 31.44 -57.74 -65.28
C ASP A 156 32.16 -59.09 -65.05
N LYS A 157 32.02 -59.70 -63.86
CA LYS A 157 32.61 -61.01 -63.55
C LYS A 157 31.88 -62.16 -64.21
N LEU A 158 30.55 -62.11 -64.31
CA LEU A 158 29.76 -63.12 -65.02
C LEU A 158 30.07 -63.11 -66.52
N ASP A 159 30.18 -61.93 -67.12
CA ASP A 159 30.58 -61.78 -68.53
C ASP A 159 31.97 -62.34 -68.78
N TYR A 160 32.94 -62.04 -67.88
CA TYR A 160 34.28 -62.62 -67.95
C TYR A 160 34.27 -64.16 -67.88
N VAL A 161 33.50 -64.73 -66.95
CA VAL A 161 33.37 -66.20 -66.82
C VAL A 161 32.72 -66.80 -68.07
N ALA A 162 31.68 -66.17 -68.61
CA ALA A 162 31.02 -66.63 -69.82
C ALA A 162 31.96 -66.63 -71.03
N ASP A 163 32.76 -65.57 -71.21
CA ASP A 163 33.77 -65.48 -72.27
C ASP A 163 34.84 -66.57 -72.16
N VAL A 164 35.36 -66.80 -70.95
CA VAL A 164 36.34 -67.87 -70.69
C VAL A 164 35.75 -69.25 -70.98
N LEU A 165 34.51 -69.51 -70.54
CA LEU A 165 33.83 -70.79 -70.82
C LEU A 165 33.57 -70.98 -72.31
N ALA A 166 33.14 -69.95 -73.03
CA ALA A 166 32.91 -70.01 -74.47
C ALA A 166 34.20 -70.29 -75.25
N LYS A 167 35.30 -69.62 -74.90
CA LYS A 167 36.64 -69.89 -75.46
C LYS A 167 37.07 -71.33 -75.20
N THR A 168 36.95 -71.79 -73.95
CA THR A 168 37.32 -73.17 -73.56
C THR A 168 36.47 -74.21 -74.29
N TYR A 169 35.16 -73.98 -74.45
CA TYR A 169 34.27 -74.87 -75.19
C TYR A 169 34.67 -74.97 -76.67
N ASN A 170 34.92 -73.83 -77.33
CA ASN A 170 35.36 -73.80 -78.72
C ASN A 170 36.70 -74.53 -78.93
N GLU A 171 37.64 -74.40 -77.98
CA GLU A 171 38.90 -75.15 -77.99
C GLU A 171 38.65 -76.67 -77.89
N ILE A 172 37.78 -77.11 -76.98
CA ILE A 172 37.42 -78.53 -76.84
C ILE A 172 36.70 -79.05 -78.09
N GLU A 173 35.78 -78.29 -78.68
CA GLU A 173 35.06 -78.69 -79.90
C GLU A 173 36.02 -78.81 -81.09
N THR A 174 36.94 -77.87 -81.23
CA THR A 174 38.00 -77.90 -82.25
C THR A 174 38.91 -79.11 -82.08
N ASN A 175 39.32 -79.40 -80.84
CA ASN A 175 40.12 -80.58 -80.52
C ASN A 175 39.36 -81.88 -80.82
N LYS A 176 38.05 -81.94 -80.55
CA LYS A 176 37.21 -83.11 -80.85
C LYS A 176 37.03 -83.36 -82.35
N LYS A 177 36.94 -82.31 -83.17
CA LYS A 177 36.86 -82.44 -84.66
C LYS A 177 38.19 -82.82 -85.30
N SER A 178 39.30 -82.68 -84.57
CA SER A 178 40.66 -82.98 -85.03
C SER A 178 41.13 -84.40 -84.68
N ILE A 179 40.24 -85.22 -84.11
CA ILE A 179 40.41 -86.66 -83.80
C ILE A 179 39.47 -87.44 -84.73
#